data_AF-A0AAE7JVK0-F1
#
_entry.id   AF-A0AAE7JVK0-F1
#
_cell.length_a   1.000
_cell.length_b   1.000
_cell.length_c   1.000
_cell.angle_alpha   90.00
_cell.angle_beta   90.00
_cell.angle_gamma   90.00
#
_symmetry.space_group_name_H-M   'P 1'
#
loop_
_entity.id
_entity.type
_entity.pdbx_description
1 polymer ?
#
loop_
_entity_poly.entity_id
_entity_poly.type
_entity_poly.pdbx_seq_one_letter_code
_entity_poly.pdbx_strand_id
1 'polypeptide(L)'
;MAKPQCNQTHPKFIWRFYSPCTNKRNTVIASTEAEARSHLRNPSCLFSARIRITASVYQVLAHLHPSTGEERSFLLPDLFADYQQAERLANAAAFNFTFPGHAGKVTCEVIEVSHV
;
A
#
# COMPACT_ATOMS: atom_id res chain seq x y z
N MET A 1 43.78 10.45 -7.81
CA MET A 1 42.66 9.77 -8.50
C MET A 1 41.54 9.56 -7.49
N ALA A 2 40.44 10.29 -7.60
CA ALA A 2 39.29 10.13 -6.70
C ALA A 2 38.45 8.93 -7.16
N LYS A 3 38.15 8.00 -6.23
CA LYS A 3 37.23 6.88 -6.48
C LYS A 3 35.83 7.43 -6.80
N PRO A 4 35.09 6.89 -7.78
CA PRO A 4 33.69 7.23 -7.92
C PRO A 4 32.93 6.70 -6.69
N GLN A 5 32.17 7.58 -6.04
CA GLN A 5 31.19 7.21 -5.02
C GLN A 5 30.14 6.31 -5.67
N CYS A 6 30.22 5.00 -5.40
CA CYS A 6 29.12 4.08 -5.66
C CYS A 6 28.17 4.11 -4.44
N ASN A 7 27.34 5.15 -4.36
CA ASN A 7 26.12 5.10 -3.56
C ASN A 7 24.94 4.82 -4.50
N GLN A 8 25.04 3.75 -5.29
CA GLN A 8 23.87 3.21 -5.99
C GLN A 8 23.13 2.31 -5.01
N THR A 9 22.35 2.90 -4.10
CA THR A 9 21.28 2.17 -3.41
C THR A 9 20.39 1.62 -4.51
N HIS A 10 20.35 0.30 -4.70
CA HIS A 10 19.63 -0.33 -5.81
C HIS A 10 18.22 0.28 -5.96
N PRO A 11 17.78 0.64 -7.18
CA PRO A 11 16.47 1.24 -7.36
C PRO A 11 15.41 0.30 -6.79
N LYS A 12 14.61 0.79 -5.85
CA LYS A 12 13.47 0.05 -5.29
C LYS A 12 12.23 0.31 -6.13
N PHE A 13 11.39 -0.72 -6.24
CA PHE A 13 10.15 -0.66 -6.98
C PHE A 13 9.00 -1.12 -6.10
N ILE A 14 7.81 -0.58 -6.34
CA ILE A 14 6.57 -1.17 -5.86
C ILE A 14 6.18 -2.25 -6.88
N TRP A 15 6.17 -3.49 -6.44
CA TRP A 15 5.71 -4.65 -7.17
C TRP A 15 4.28 -4.96 -6.79
N ARG A 16 3.36 -4.94 -7.76
CA ARG A 16 1.96 -5.26 -7.55
C ARG A 16 1.65 -6.63 -8.12
N PHE A 17 1.06 -7.47 -7.28
CA PHE A 17 0.57 -8.79 -7.63
C PHE A 17 -0.93 -8.89 -7.37
N TYR A 18 -1.62 -9.66 -8.19
CA TYR A 18 -3.03 -9.98 -8.04
C TYR A 18 -3.19 -11.46 -7.70
N SER A 19 -3.95 -11.76 -6.66
CA SER A 19 -4.30 -13.13 -6.28
C SER A 19 -5.72 -13.43 -6.77
N PRO A 20 -5.89 -14.23 -7.83
CA PRO A 20 -7.21 -14.57 -8.35
C PRO A 20 -8.07 -15.32 -7.32
N CYS A 21 -7.44 -16.21 -6.54
CA CYS A 21 -8.12 -17.02 -5.54
C CYS A 21 -8.78 -16.20 -4.43
N THR A 22 -8.21 -15.05 -4.08
CA THR A 22 -8.73 -14.19 -3.00
C THR A 22 -9.32 -12.88 -3.52
N ASN A 23 -9.21 -12.62 -4.83
CA ASN A 23 -9.49 -11.33 -5.46
C ASN A 23 -8.79 -10.14 -4.77
N LYS A 24 -7.61 -10.36 -4.18
CA LYS A 24 -6.83 -9.33 -3.46
C LYS A 24 -5.61 -8.90 -4.26
N ARG A 25 -5.24 -7.63 -4.09
CA ARG A 25 -3.98 -7.08 -4.55
C ARG A 25 -2.97 -7.12 -3.40
N ASN A 26 -1.74 -7.50 -3.71
CA ASN A 26 -0.61 -7.43 -2.80
C ASN A 26 0.42 -6.48 -3.42
N THR A 27 0.93 -5.54 -2.63
CA THR A 27 2.02 -4.66 -3.05
C THR A 27 3.22 -4.85 -2.14
N VAL A 28 4.41 -4.88 -2.73
CA VAL A 28 5.67 -5.12 -2.03
C VAL A 28 6.74 -4.16 -2.55
N ILE A 29 7.54 -3.59 -1.66
CA ILE A 29 8.71 -2.79 -2.03
C ILE A 29 9.91 -3.72 -2.13
N ALA A 30 10.52 -3.84 -3.31
CA ALA A 30 11.71 -4.67 -3.51
C ALA A 30 12.54 -4.16 -4.71
N SER A 31 13.81 -4.52 -4.75
CA SER A 31 14.70 -4.16 -5.87
C SER A 31 14.53 -5.10 -7.06
N THR A 32 14.15 -6.36 -6.82
CA THR A 32 13.96 -7.38 -7.87
C THR A 32 12.62 -8.08 -7.76
N GLU A 33 12.14 -8.69 -8.86
CA GLU A 33 10.90 -9.48 -8.83
C GLU A 33 11.04 -10.72 -7.95
N ALA A 34 12.20 -11.38 -7.97
CA ALA A 34 12.46 -12.57 -7.17
C ALA A 34 12.36 -12.26 -5.66
N GLU A 35 12.94 -11.13 -5.24
CA GLU A 35 12.79 -10.61 -3.89
C GLU A 35 11.32 -10.26 -3.60
N ALA A 36 10.64 -9.55 -4.50
CA ALA A 36 9.22 -9.22 -4.30
C ALA A 36 8.33 -10.48 -4.12
N ARG A 37 8.61 -11.55 -4.88
CA ARG A 37 7.90 -12.82 -4.81
C ARG A 37 8.20 -13.60 -3.54
N SER A 38 9.38 -13.46 -2.94
CA SER A 38 9.72 -14.14 -1.68
C SER A 38 8.87 -13.63 -0.51
N HIS A 39 8.39 -12.38 -0.58
CA HIS A 39 7.46 -11.79 0.39
C HIS A 39 6.01 -12.27 0.23
N LEU A 40 5.66 -12.93 -0.89
CA LEU A 40 4.31 -13.41 -1.13
C LEU A 40 4.09 -14.76 -0.45
N ARG A 41 3.04 -14.86 0.37
CA ARG A 41 2.63 -16.15 0.97
C ARG A 41 2.18 -17.18 -0.07
N ASN A 42 1.68 -16.72 -1.22
CA ASN A 42 1.22 -17.59 -2.30
C ASN A 42 1.97 -17.28 -3.60
N PRO A 43 2.79 -18.21 -4.12
CA PRO A 43 3.57 -18.00 -5.34
C PRO A 43 2.70 -17.90 -6.60
N SER A 44 1.42 -18.31 -6.57
CA SER A 44 0.51 -18.25 -7.72
C SER A 44 -0.10 -16.87 -7.98
N CYS A 45 0.32 -15.83 -7.26
CA CYS A 45 -0.12 -14.47 -7.57
C CYS A 45 0.43 -14.02 -8.94
N LEU A 46 -0.45 -13.43 -9.74
CA LEU A 46 -0.14 -12.92 -11.07
C LEU A 46 0.54 -11.56 -10.93
N PHE A 47 1.64 -11.36 -11.66
CA PHE A 47 2.25 -10.05 -11.77
C PHE A 47 1.27 -9.09 -12.46
N SER A 48 1.07 -7.91 -11.87
CA SER A 48 0.15 -6.90 -12.39
C SER A 48 0.88 -5.63 -12.83
N ALA A 49 1.80 -5.11 -12.03
CA ALA A 49 2.52 -3.89 -12.35
C ALA A 49 3.83 -3.77 -11.57
N ARG A 50 4.76 -2.99 -12.13
CA ARG A 50 6.00 -2.54 -11.49
C ARG A 50 6.08 -1.01 -11.59
N ILE A 51 6.18 -0.35 -10.45
CA ILE A 51 6.20 1.11 -10.36
C ILE A 51 7.53 1.53 -9.76
N ARG A 52 8.25 2.43 -10.42
CA ARG A 52 9.52 2.95 -9.92
C ARG A 52 9.27 3.93 -8.79
N ILE A 53 9.94 3.74 -7.67
CA ILE A 53 9.90 4.68 -6.56
C ILE A 53 10.89 5.80 -6.88
N THR A 54 10.44 7.05 -6.85
CA THR A 54 11.24 8.23 -7.21
C THR A 54 11.68 9.03 -5.99
N ALA A 55 10.83 9.14 -4.96
CA ALA A 55 11.13 9.88 -3.73
C ALA A 55 10.56 9.16 -2.50
N SER A 56 9.25 8.96 -2.49
CA SER A 56 8.54 8.41 -1.32
C SER A 56 7.52 7.35 -1.74
N VAL A 57 7.14 6.51 -0.79
CA VAL A 57 6.04 5.55 -0.93
C VAL A 57 4.95 5.92 0.06
N TYR A 58 3.72 5.97 -0.44
CA TYR A 58 2.53 6.32 0.32
C TYR A 58 1.60 5.11 0.45
N GLN A 59 0.87 5.05 1.55
CA GLN A 59 -0.15 4.04 1.82
C GLN A 59 -1.35 4.72 2.48
N VAL A 60 -2.52 4.12 2.35
CA VAL A 60 -3.74 4.63 2.98
C VAL A 60 -3.97 3.90 4.30
N LEU A 61 -4.11 4.65 5.38
CA LEU A 61 -4.56 4.17 6.69
C LEU A 61 -6.05 4.47 6.82
N ALA A 62 -6.86 3.43 7.05
CA ALA A 62 -8.29 3.56 7.29
C ALA A 62 -8.57 3.48 8.79
N HIS A 63 -9.38 4.40 9.29
CA HIS A 63 -9.85 4.47 10.67
C HIS A 63 -11.34 4.17 10.71
N LEU A 64 -11.71 3.09 11.39
CA LEU A 64 -13.08 2.71 11.66
C LEU A 64 -13.49 3.32 13.00
N HIS A 65 -14.51 4.16 12.94
CA HIS A 65 -15.14 4.83 14.09
C HIS A 65 -16.55 4.27 14.29
N PRO A 66 -16.71 3.14 15.00
CA PRO A 66 -18.03 2.60 15.29
C PRO A 66 -18.72 3.42 16.39
N SER A 67 -20.03 3.62 16.26
CA SER A 67 -20.85 4.32 17.27
C SER A 67 -20.91 3.59 18.61
N THR A 68 -20.58 2.29 18.61
CA THR A 68 -20.57 1.43 19.81
C THR A 68 -19.29 1.52 20.64
N GLY A 69 -18.26 2.25 20.18
CA GLY A 69 -17.02 2.43 20.95
C GLY A 69 -15.74 2.31 20.11
N GLU A 70 -14.86 1.39 20.51
CA GLU A 70 -13.42 1.36 20.19
C GLU A 70 -13.09 1.57 18.70
N GLU A 71 -12.28 2.61 18.44
CA GLU A 71 -11.72 2.93 17.13
C GLU A 71 -10.73 1.84 16.68
N ARG A 72 -10.74 1.51 15.40
CA ARG A 72 -9.77 0.57 14.82
C ARG A 72 -9.13 1.15 13.58
N SER A 73 -7.81 1.12 13.51
CA SER A 73 -7.07 1.54 12.31
C SER A 73 -6.45 0.35 11.60
N PHE A 74 -6.48 0.35 10.28
CA PHE A 74 -5.87 -0.68 9.45
C PHE A 74 -5.34 -0.12 8.13
N LEU A 75 -4.20 -0.64 7.68
CA LEU A 75 -3.58 -0.23 6.42
C LEU A 75 -4.24 -0.92 5.24
N LEU A 76 -4.58 -0.14 4.21
CA LEU A 76 -4.99 -0.69 2.93
C LEU A 76 -3.79 -1.31 2.20
N PRO A 77 -3.97 -2.42 1.46
CA PRO A 77 -2.87 -3.20 0.92
C PRO A 77 -2.15 -2.55 -0.29
N ASP A 78 -2.67 -1.45 -0.82
CA ASP A 78 -2.11 -0.77 -1.99
C ASP A 78 -1.08 0.29 -1.57
N LEU A 79 0.12 0.20 -2.15
CA LEU A 79 1.19 1.19 -2.05
C LEU A 79 1.25 2.06 -3.31
N PHE A 80 1.60 3.33 -3.13
CA PHE A 80 1.65 4.34 -4.19
C PHE A 80 2.99 5.06 -4.20
N ALA A 81 3.53 5.33 -5.39
CA ALA A 81 4.70 6.20 -5.53
C ALA A 81 4.32 7.69 -5.65
N ASP A 82 3.03 7.99 -5.67
CA ASP A 82 2.47 9.32 -5.89
C ASP A 82 1.38 9.58 -4.85
N TYR A 83 1.55 10.66 -4.09
CA TYR A 83 0.63 11.07 -3.04
C TYR A 83 -0.79 11.31 -3.59
N GLN A 84 -0.94 11.91 -4.77
CA GLN A 84 -2.25 12.21 -5.36
C GLN A 84 -3.04 10.93 -5.67
N GLN A 85 -2.37 9.85 -6.03
CA GLN A 85 -3.03 8.55 -6.23
C GLN A 85 -3.51 7.94 -4.92
N ALA A 86 -2.70 8.02 -3.87
CA ALA A 86 -3.09 7.56 -2.53
C ALA A 86 -4.26 8.39 -1.97
N GLU A 87 -4.23 9.71 -2.15
CA GLU A 87 -5.29 10.62 -1.70
C GLU A 87 -6.62 10.35 -2.41
N ARG A 88 -6.60 10.11 -3.72
CA ARG A 88 -7.81 9.68 -4.45
C ARG A 88 -8.40 8.39 -3.89
N LEU A 89 -7.57 7.41 -3.55
CA LEU A 89 -8.04 6.18 -2.91
C LEU A 89 -8.60 6.45 -1.51
N ALA A 90 -7.89 7.24 -0.69
CA ALA A 90 -8.34 7.59 0.65
C ALA A 90 -9.72 8.24 0.63
N ASN A 91 -9.94 9.21 -0.26
CA ASN A 91 -11.22 9.89 -0.44
C ASN A 91 -12.32 8.93 -0.94
N ALA A 92 -12.00 8.01 -1.85
CA ALA A 92 -12.96 7.03 -2.35
C ALA A 92 -13.31 5.92 -1.33
N ALA A 93 -12.39 5.64 -0.39
CA ALA A 93 -12.55 4.60 0.62
C ALA A 93 -13.17 5.10 1.93
N ALA A 94 -13.32 6.42 2.10
CA ALA A 94 -14.02 7.00 3.25
C ALA A 94 -15.54 6.92 3.04
N PHE A 95 -16.27 6.37 4.00
CA PHE A 95 -17.72 6.24 3.93
C PHE A 95 -18.35 6.14 5.31
N ASN A 96 -19.63 6.51 5.40
CA ASN A 96 -20.46 6.24 6.56
C ASN A 96 -21.23 4.94 6.34
N PHE A 97 -21.46 4.19 7.41
CA PHE A 97 -22.26 2.96 7.35
C PHE A 97 -23.26 2.91 8.49
N THR A 98 -24.42 2.33 8.17
CA THR A 98 -25.49 2.11 9.13
C THR A 98 -26.16 0.78 8.82
N PHE A 99 -26.06 -0.14 9.76
CA PHE A 99 -26.73 -1.44 9.78
C PHE A 99 -27.41 -1.62 11.14
N PRO A 100 -28.41 -2.51 11.27
CA PRO A 100 -29.06 -2.75 12.56
C PRO A 100 -28.03 -3.11 13.66
N GLY A 101 -27.98 -2.30 14.72
CA GLY A 101 -27.02 -2.46 15.83
C GLY A 101 -25.59 -1.99 15.55
N HIS A 102 -25.27 -1.52 14.33
CA HIS A 102 -23.94 -1.08 13.95
C HIS A 102 -24.02 0.18 13.09
N ALA A 103 -23.67 1.33 13.67
CA ALA A 103 -23.46 2.56 12.93
C ALA A 103 -22.01 3.02 13.09
N GLY A 104 -21.53 3.84 12.16
CA GLY A 104 -20.20 4.40 12.27
C GLY A 104 -19.74 5.07 10.99
N LYS A 105 -18.47 5.46 10.99
CA LYS A 105 -17.80 6.04 9.83
C LYS A 105 -16.43 5.42 9.63
N VAL A 106 -15.99 5.37 8.39
CA VAL A 106 -14.62 5.07 8.01
C VAL A 106 -14.02 6.37 7.47
N THR A 107 -12.94 6.83 8.11
CA THR A 107 -12.11 7.94 7.60
C THR A 107 -10.78 7.39 7.14
N CYS A 108 -10.19 7.98 6.12
CA CYS A 108 -8.91 7.51 5.58
C CYS A 108 -7.91 8.66 5.59
N GLU A 109 -6.66 8.35 5.91
CA GLU A 109 -5.54 9.26 5.78
C GLU A 109 -4.43 8.63 4.92
N VAL A 110 -3.61 9.46 4.31
CA VAL A 110 -2.45 9.02 3.54
C VAL A 110 -1.22 9.15 4.43
N ILE A 111 -0.48 8.07 4.57
CA ILE A 111 0.77 8.03 5.32
C ILE A 111 1.94 7.75 4.38
N GLU A 112 3.11 8.29 4.71
CA GLU A 112 4.37 7.95 4.06
C GLU A 112 5.00 6.74 4.76
N VAL A 113 5.32 5.70 3.99
CA VAL A 113 5.82 4.41 4.50
C VAL A 113 7.34 4.29 4.33
N SER A 114 7.92 4.95 3.33
CA SER A 114 9.37 4.91 3.07
C SER A 114 9.80 6.11 2.24
N HIS A 115 10.99 6.63 2.54
CA HIS A 115 11.73 7.57 1.71
C HIS A 115 12.91 6.84 1.03
N VAL A 116 13.31 7.28 -0.17
CA VAL A 116 14.46 6.76 -0.93
C VAL A 116 15.75 7.50 -0.58
#